data_AF-A0A529TFZ3-F1
#
_entry.id   AF-A0A529TFZ3-F1
#
_cell.length_a   1.000
_cell.length_b   1.000
_cell.length_c   1.000
_cell.angle_alpha   90.00
_cell.angle_beta   90.00
_cell.angle_gamma   90.00
#
_symmetry.space_group_name_H-M   'P 1'
#
loop_
_entity.id
_entity.type
_entity.pdbx_description
1 polymer ?
#
loop_
_entity_poly.entity_id
_entity_poly.type
_entity_poly.pdbx_seq_one_letter_code
_entity_poly.pdbx_strand_id
1 'polypeptide(L)' 'MTTAEIAKDFTELLKQGDSHSAAAKYNADDSVSYEAMEGPMAVCNGKEAVKQKSEWWEANHEVHGGSVEGPYVN' A
#
# COMPACT_ATOMS: atom_id res chain seq x y z
N MET A 1 -5.11 3.43 18.81
CA MET A 1 -5.21 4.56 17.87
C MET A 1 -6.62 4.57 17.31
N THR A 2 -7.21 5.74 17.13
CA THR A 2 -8.46 5.91 16.39
C THR A 2 -8.24 5.69 14.89
N THR A 3 -9.32 5.46 14.13
CA THR A 3 -9.25 5.39 12.66
C THR A 3 -8.60 6.64 12.06
N ALA A 4 -8.89 7.83 12.61
CA ALA A 4 -8.30 9.08 12.15
C ALA A 4 -6.79 9.14 12.39
N GLU A 5 -6.32 8.67 13.55
CA GLU A 5 -4.89 8.61 13.87
C GLU A 5 -4.14 7.61 12.97
N ILE A 6 -4.73 6.43 12.73
CA ILE A 6 -4.16 5.41 11.85
C ILE A 6 -4.07 5.94 10.41
N ALA A 7 -5.17 6.52 9.90
CA ALA A 7 -5.22 7.05 8.54
C ALA A 7 -4.21 8.19 8.36
N LYS A 8 -4.08 9.08 9.35
CA LYS A 8 -3.08 10.15 9.34
C LYS A 8 -1.65 9.59 9.23
N ASP A 9 -1.25 8.69 10.13
CA ASP A 9 0.11 8.17 10.16
C ASP A 9 0.44 7.33 8.90
N PHE A 10 -0.51 6.50 8.44
CA PHE A 10 -0.38 5.76 7.19
C PHE A 10 -0.14 6.71 6.01
N THR A 11 -0.97 7.74 5.85
CA THR A 11 -0.83 8.72 4.76
C THR A 11 0.45 9.55 4.87
N GLU A 12 0.90 9.90 6.08
CA GLU A 12 2.15 10.62 6.29
C GLU A 12 3.38 9.81 5.85
N LEU A 13 3.41 8.50 6.13
CA LEU A 13 4.46 7.60 5.63
C LEU A 13 4.48 7.54 4.10
N LEU A 14 3.32 7.40 3.46
CA LEU A 14 3.23 7.38 2.00
C LEU A 14 3.70 8.70 1.37
N LYS A 15 3.37 9.86 1.97
CA LYS A 15 3.84 11.18 1.51
C LYS A 15 5.36 11.34 1.59
N GLN A 16 6.02 10.59 2.47
CA GLN A 16 7.48 10.57 2.60
C GLN A 16 8.15 9.59 1.62
N GLY A 17 7.36 8.88 0.80
CA GLY A 17 7.86 7.83 -0.08
C GLY A 17 8.14 6.50 0.64
N ASP A 18 7.71 6.35 1.90
CA ASP A 18 7.97 5.15 2.71
C ASP A 18 6.76 4.19 2.70
N SER A 19 6.49 3.65 1.51
CA SER A 19 5.43 2.64 1.29
C SER A 19 5.69 1.34 2.05
N HIS A 20 6.97 0.94 2.15
CA HIS A 20 7.39 -0.30 2.82
C HIS A 20 7.10 -0.27 4.32
N SER A 21 7.47 0.82 5.02
CA SER A 21 7.15 0.94 6.45
C SER A 21 5.65 1.06 6.68
N ALA A 22 4.92 1.78 5.82
CA ALA A 22 3.46 1.88 5.91
C ALA A 22 2.80 0.49 5.82
N ALA A 23 3.17 -0.30 4.81
CA ALA A 23 2.67 -1.66 4.63
C ALA A 23 3.07 -2.59 5.79
N ALA A 24 4.33 -2.53 6.24
CA ALA A 24 4.80 -3.35 7.36
C ALA A 24 4.05 -3.04 8.67
N LYS A 25 3.75 -1.76 8.92
CA LYS A 25 3.06 -1.31 10.14
C LYS A 25 1.56 -1.60 10.12
N TYR A 26 0.90 -1.45 8.96
CA TYR A 26 -0.57 -1.39 8.90
C TYR A 26 -1.27 -2.51 8.15
N ASN A 27 -0.57 -3.27 7.30
CA ASN A 27 -1.20 -4.43 6.68
C ASN A 27 -1.41 -5.53 7.73
N ALA A 28 -2.65 -5.98 7.84
CA ALA A 28 -2.99 -7.23 8.52
C ALA A 28 -2.37 -8.42 7.79
N ASP A 29 -2.07 -9.50 8.52
CA ASP A 29 -1.42 -10.69 7.96
C ASP A 29 -2.24 -11.33 6.84
N ASP A 30 -3.57 -11.19 6.88
CA ASP A 30 -4.56 -11.67 5.92
C ASP A 30 -5.13 -10.59 4.99
N SER A 31 -4.46 -9.43 4.86
CA SER A 31 -4.93 -8.36 3.97
C SER A 31 -5.06 -8.82 2.52
N VAL A 32 -6.06 -8.30 1.80
CA VAL A 32 -6.28 -8.64 0.39
C VAL A 32 -6.16 -7.38 -0.46
N SER A 33 -5.26 -7.41 -1.44
CA SER A 33 -5.05 -6.35 -2.42
C SER A 33 -5.82 -6.67 -3.71
N TYR A 34 -6.60 -5.71 -4.20
CA TYR A 34 -7.40 -5.81 -5.43
C TYR A 34 -6.99 -4.73 -6.41
N GLU A 35 -6.67 -5.11 -7.64
CA GLU A 35 -6.45 -4.18 -8.76
C GLU A 35 -7.73 -3.97 -9.56
N ALA A 36 -7.82 -2.82 -10.25
CA ALA A 36 -8.97 -2.50 -11.09
C ALA A 36 -9.04 -3.35 -12.37
N MET A 37 -7.89 -3.82 -12.87
CA MET A 37 -7.78 -4.62 -14.08
C MET A 37 -7.58 -6.10 -13.76
N GLU A 38 -8.08 -6.98 -14.63
CA GLU A 38 -7.78 -8.41 -14.57
C GLU A 38 -6.29 -8.68 -14.88
N GLY A 39 -5.74 -9.76 -14.30
CA GLY A 39 -4.36 -10.16 -14.53
C GLY A 39 -3.80 -11.11 -13.46
N PRO A 40 -2.58 -11.64 -13.64
CA PRO A 40 -1.97 -12.63 -12.74
C PRO A 40 -1.86 -12.21 -11.27
N MET A 41 -1.77 -10.91 -10.98
CA MET A 41 -1.70 -10.34 -9.62
C MET A 41 -2.84 -9.36 -9.35
N ALA A 42 -3.99 -9.56 -10.00
CA ALA A 42 -5.17 -8.72 -9.80
C ALA A 42 -5.78 -8.89 -8.40
N VAL A 43 -5.62 -10.07 -7.78
CA VAL A 43 -6.00 -10.32 -6.39
C VAL A 43 -4.83 -11.01 -5.68
N CYS A 44 -4.31 -10.39 -4.62
CA CYS A 44 -3.24 -10.95 -3.79
C CYS A 44 -3.70 -11.05 -2.33
N ASN A 45 -3.57 -12.23 -1.75
CA ASN A 45 -4.03 -12.53 -0.40
C ASN A 45 -2.85 -12.71 0.55
N GLY A 46 -2.88 -11.97 1.65
CA GLY A 46 -1.89 -12.02 2.72
C GLY A 46 -0.79 -10.97 2.57
N LYS A 47 -0.33 -10.48 3.73
CA LYS A 47 0.69 -9.41 3.84
C LYS A 47 1.97 -9.73 3.07
N GLU A 48 2.45 -10.96 3.16
CA GLU A 48 3.68 -11.40 2.49
C GLU A 48 3.51 -11.41 0.97
N ALA A 49 2.37 -11.88 0.45
CA ALA A 49 2.10 -11.86 -0.99
C ALA A 49 1.98 -10.41 -1.52
N VAL A 50 1.36 -9.51 -0.75
CA VAL A 50 1.29 -8.08 -1.10
C VAL A 50 2.68 -7.44 -1.10
N LYS A 51 3.55 -7.79 -0.14
CA LYS A 51 4.95 -7.32 -0.10
C LYS A 51 5.73 -7.77 -1.35
N GLN A 52 5.65 -9.07 -1.69
CA GLN A 52 6.30 -9.62 -2.88
C GLN A 52 5.79 -8.97 -4.17
N LYS A 53 4.48 -8.69 -4.26
CA LYS A 53 3.88 -7.93 -5.37
C LYS A 53 4.48 -6.53 -5.47
N SER A 54 4.60 -5.80 -4.36
CA SER A 54 5.19 -4.46 -4.33
C SER A 54 6.65 -4.47 -4.79
N GLU A 55 7.47 -5.42 -4.30
CA GLU A 55 8.86 -5.59 -4.71
C GLU A 55 8.98 -5.88 -6.21
N TRP A 56 8.13 -6.78 -6.73
CA TRP A 56 8.07 -7.04 -8.17
C TRP A 56 7.67 -5.77 -8.95
N TRP A 57 6.69 -5.01 -8.48
CA TRP A 57 6.23 -3.81 -9.17
C TRP A 57 7.35 -2.77 -9.28
N GLU A 58 8.05 -2.50 -8.17
CA GLU A 58 9.19 -1.58 -8.12
C GLU A 58 10.35 -2.02 -9.02
N ALA A 59 10.63 -3.32 -9.09
CA ALA A 59 11.69 -3.86 -9.94
C ALA A 59 11.37 -3.83 -11.44
N ASN A 60 10.10 -3.71 -11.83
CA ASN A 60 9.65 -3.82 -13.22
C ASN A 60 9.07 -2.52 -13.81
N HIS A 61 8.97 -1.44 -13.02
CA HIS A 61 8.44 -0.15 -13.47
C HIS A 61 9.42 0.99 -13.20
N GLU A 62 9.52 1.91 -14.16
CA GLU A 62 10.18 3.21 -13.95
C GLU A 62 9.15 4.21 -13.42
N VAL A 63 9.41 4.77 -12.23
CA VAL A 63 8.51 5.73 -11.60
C VAL A 63 8.86 7.15 -12.04
N HIS A 64 7.96 7.80 -12.77
CA HIS A 64 8.13 9.19 -13.20
C HIS A 64 7.59 10.22 -12.19
N GLY A 65 6.82 9.77 -11.21
CA GLY A 65 6.26 10.61 -10.15
C GLY A 65 4.96 10.04 -9.60
N GLY A 66 4.49 10.62 -8.49
CA GLY A 66 3.23 10.26 -7.84
C GLY A 66 2.85 11.30 -6.79
N SER A 67 1.59 11.31 -6.38
CA SER A 67 1.07 12.13 -5.29
C SER A 67 0.24 11.29 -4.33
N VAL A 68 0.14 11.76 -3.09
CA VAL A 68 -0.68 11.14 -2.04
C VAL A 68 -1.64 12.19 -1.51
N GLU A 69 -2.92 12.01 -1.78
CA GLU A 69 -4.00 12.89 -1.33
C GLU A 69 -4.78 12.26 -0.15
N GLY A 70 -5.40 13.09 0.69
CA GLY A 70 -6.05 12.66 1.95
C GLY A 70 -5.19 12.84 3.21
N PRO A 71 -5.49 12.14 4.33
CA PRO A 71 -6.48 11.05 4.43
C PRO A 71 -7.93 11.55 4.38
N TYR A 72 -8.83 10.73 3.83
CA TYR A 72 -10.28 10.97 3.85
C TYR A 72 -10.90 10.09 4.91
N VAL A 73 -11.32 10.69 6.03
CA VAL A 73 -11.92 10.00 7.18
C VAL A 73 -13.33 10.56 7.36
N ASN A 74 -14.32 9.67 7.51
CA ASN A 74 -15.73 10.02 7.76
C ASN A 74 -16.00 10.39 9.23
#